data_AF-A0AAD6STM4-F1
#
_entry.id   AF-A0AAD6STM4-F1
#
_cell.length_a   1.000
_cell.length_b   1.000
_cell.length_c   1.000
_cell.angle_alpha   90.00
_cell.angle_beta   90.00
_cell.angle_gamma   90.00
#
_symmetry.space_group_name_H-M   'P 1'
#
loop_
_entity.id
_entity.type
_entity.pdbx_description
1 polymer ?
#
loop_
_entity_poly.entity_id
_entity_poly.type
_entity_poly.pdbx_seq_one_letter_code
_entity_poly.pdbx_strand_id
1 'polypeptide(L)'
;GNVCIHPHEISTIATVLPRPMSALYNEIIVIFVSEDQEATAEMFKRTPFLVRRGHILRALSWLKANNPLYRDITIDLVALAEYPADEDGCVP
;
A
#
# COMPACT_ATOMS: atom_id res chain seq x y z
N GLY A 1 -18.17 5.57 23.76
CA GLY A 1 -17.85 5.07 22.42
C GLY A 1 -17.47 3.62 22.55
N ASN A 2 -18.05 2.74 21.73
CA ASN A 2 -17.80 1.30 21.79
C ASN A 2 -16.86 0.96 20.63
N VAL A 3 -15.62 0.56 20.95
CA VAL A 3 -14.70 -0.03 19.98
C VAL A 3 -14.64 -1.51 20.30
N CYS A 4 -15.13 -2.35 19.38
CA CYS A 4 -14.98 -3.80 19.45
C CYS A 4 -13.79 -4.20 18.57
N ILE A 5 -12.70 -4.68 19.18
CA ILE A 5 -11.56 -5.26 18.46
C ILE A 5 -11.75 -6.77 18.50
N HIS A 6 -12.00 -7.38 17.34
CA HIS A 6 -12.08 -8.83 17.23
C HIS A 6 -10.65 -9.40 17.21
N PRO A 7 -10.33 -10.46 17.97
CA PRO A 7 -9.02 -11.09 17.88
C PRO A 7 -8.86 -11.70 16.49
N HIS A 8 -8.01 -11.09 15.67
CA HIS A 8 -7.54 -11.71 14.45
C HIS A 8 -6.44 -12.70 14.82
N GLU A 9 -6.66 -13.99 14.58
CA GLU A 9 -5.58 -14.97 14.54
C GLU A 9 -4.73 -14.70 13.28
N ILE A 10 -3.75 -13.81 13.42
CA ILE A 10 -2.75 -13.59 12.38
C ILE A 10 -1.72 -14.72 12.51
N SER A 11 -2.03 -15.88 11.93
CA SER A 11 -1.15 -17.05 11.95
C SER A 11 0.00 -16.95 10.94
N THR A 12 -0.13 -16.10 9.92
CA THR A 12 0.82 -16.05 8.80
C THR A 12 1.30 -14.61 8.58
N ILE A 13 2.55 -14.36 8.97
CA ILE A 13 3.26 -13.13 8.62
C ILE A 13 3.81 -13.30 7.19
N ALA A 14 3.60 -12.30 6.34
CA ALA A 14 4.07 -12.34 4.96
C ALA A 14 5.61 -12.42 4.92
N THR A 15 6.13 -13.40 4.17
CA THR A 15 7.58 -13.61 4.00
C THR A 15 8.17 -12.88 2.80
N VAL A 16 7.32 -12.40 1.88
CA VAL A 16 7.71 -11.67 0.66
C VAL A 16 6.89 -10.39 0.57
N LEU A 17 7.58 -9.25 0.40
CA LEU A 17 6.99 -7.92 0.35
C LEU A 17 7.73 -7.00 -0.64
N PRO A 18 7.10 -6.00 -1.27
CA PRO A 18 5.67 -5.71 -1.22
C PRO A 18 4.87 -6.77 -1.98
N ARG A 19 3.55 -6.84 -1.73
CA ARG A 19 2.67 -7.59 -2.64
C ARG A 19 2.68 -6.90 -4.00
N PRO A 20 2.43 -7.61 -5.10
CA PRO A 20 2.28 -6.97 -6.41
C PRO A 20 1.12 -5.96 -6.36
N MET A 21 1.24 -4.85 -7.10
CA MET A 21 0.26 -3.78 -7.12
C MET A 21 -1.09 -4.30 -7.64
N SER A 22 -1.06 -5.24 -8.58
CA SER A 22 -2.25 -5.94 -9.10
C SER A 22 -3.10 -6.59 -8.01
N ALA A 23 -2.49 -7.11 -6.94
CA ALA A 23 -3.23 -7.70 -5.82
C ALA A 23 -3.93 -6.65 -4.96
N LEU A 24 -3.37 -5.44 -4.83
CA LEU A 24 -3.94 -4.36 -4.01
C LEU A 24 -5.23 -3.79 -4.62
N TYR A 25 -5.31 -3.67 -5.94
CA TYR A 25 -6.52 -3.18 -6.62
C TYR A 25 -7.74 -4.08 -6.41
N ASN A 26 -7.52 -5.39 -6.24
CA ASN A 26 -8.61 -6.33 -5.96
C ASN A 26 -9.10 -6.27 -4.51
N GLU A 27 -8.28 -5.73 -3.60
CA GLU A 27 -8.56 -5.72 -2.15
C GLU A 27 -9.12 -4.38 -1.65
N ILE A 28 -8.87 -3.27 -2.35
CA ILE A 28 -9.24 -1.91 -1.88
C ILE A 28 -10.10 -1.17 -2.91
N ILE A 29 -11.33 -0.83 -2.53
CA ILE A 29 -12.23 0.03 -3.32
C ILE A 29 -12.32 1.40 -2.64
N VAL A 30 -12.01 2.47 -3.39
CA VAL A 30 -12.19 3.86 -2.92
C VAL A 30 -13.44 4.43 -3.59
N ILE A 31 -14.43 4.81 -2.78
CA ILE A 31 -15.66 5.46 -3.25
C ILE A 31 -15.62 6.91 -2.80
N PHE A 32 -15.66 7.83 -3.77
CA PHE A 32 -15.85 9.25 -3.50
C PHE A 32 -17.34 9.56 -3.60
N VAL A 33 -17.91 10.11 -2.53
CA VAL A 33 -19.31 10.56 -2.49
C VAL A 33 -19.29 12.08 -2.35
N SER A 34 -19.76 12.78 -3.37
CA SER A 34 -19.92 14.24 -3.42
C SER A 34 -21.34 14.57 -3.85
N GLU A 35 -21.92 15.60 -3.24
CA GLU A 35 -23.31 16.01 -3.49
C GLU A 35 -23.45 16.82 -4.79
N ASP A 36 -22.39 17.55 -5.17
CA ASP A 36 -22.46 18.58 -6.24
C ASP A 36 -21.18 18.67 -7.10
N GLN A 37 -20.30 17.66 -7.02
CA GLN A 37 -19.00 17.69 -7.70
C GLN A 37 -18.77 16.40 -8.47
N GLU A 38 -18.60 16.50 -9.79
CA GLU A 38 -18.20 15.35 -10.61
C GLU A 38 -16.78 14.90 -10.22
N ALA A 39 -16.56 13.58 -10.19
CA ALA A 39 -15.25 13.02 -9.91
C ALA A 39 -14.26 13.41 -11.00
N THR A 40 -13.39 14.39 -10.70
CA THR A 40 -12.36 14.86 -11.63
C THR A 40 -11.06 14.11 -11.44
N ALA A 41 -10.27 13.96 -12.51
CA ALA A 41 -8.94 13.33 -12.47
C ALA A 41 -8.00 13.93 -11.40
N GLU A 42 -8.14 15.23 -11.09
CA GLU A 42 -7.39 15.88 -10.01
C GLU A 42 -7.76 15.38 -8.60
N MET A 43 -9.01 14.99 -8.37
CA MET A 43 -9.42 14.40 -7.09
C MET A 43 -8.73 13.05 -6.87
N PHE A 44 -8.55 12.27 -7.94
CA PHE A 44 -7.81 11.02 -7.89
C PHE A 44 -6.32 11.21 -7.60
N LYS A 45 -5.72 12.35 -7.99
CA LYS A 45 -4.33 12.70 -7.59
C LYS A 45 -4.18 12.94 -6.09
N ARG A 46 -5.27 13.27 -5.37
CA ARG A 46 -5.30 13.40 -3.91
C ARG A 46 -5.73 12.12 -3.20
N THR A 47 -5.91 11.01 -3.92
CA THR A 47 -6.30 9.74 -3.31
C THR A 47 -5.22 9.29 -2.32
N PRO A 48 -5.58 8.93 -1.09
CA PRO A 48 -4.63 8.63 0.00
C PRO A 48 -3.76 7.37 -0.23
N PHE A 49 -3.97 6.64 -1.33
CA PHE A 49 -3.33 5.36 -1.60
C PHE A 49 -2.23 5.41 -2.69
N LEU A 50 -1.73 6.59 -3.05
CA LEU A 50 -0.60 6.70 -3.97
C LEU A 50 0.72 6.35 -3.24
N VAL A 51 0.98 5.06 -3.07
CA VAL A 51 2.20 4.57 -2.42
C VAL A 51 3.35 4.53 -3.43
N ARG A 52 4.42 5.25 -3.13
CA ARG A 52 5.58 5.41 -4.03
C ARG A 52 6.62 4.34 -3.79
N ARG A 53 7.25 3.85 -4.87
CA ARG A 53 8.27 2.80 -4.84
C ARG A 53 9.42 3.10 -3.88
N GLY A 54 9.98 4.32 -3.91
CA GLY A 54 11.09 4.70 -3.04
C GLY A 54 10.72 4.70 -1.55
N HIS A 55 9.49 5.12 -1.24
CA HIS A 55 8.96 5.09 0.12
C HIS A 55 8.71 3.66 0.61
N ILE A 56 8.18 2.78 -0.24
CA ILE A 56 7.97 1.35 0.08
C ILE A 56 9.31 0.69 0.42
N LEU A 57 10.32 0.84 -0.44
CA LEU A 57 11.62 0.22 -0.23
C LEU A 57 12.26 0.64 1.09
N ARG A 58 12.22 1.94 1.40
CA ARG A 58 12.76 2.50 2.64
C ARG A 58 11.99 2.00 3.86
N ALA A 59 10.66 1.93 3.78
CA ALA A 59 9.81 1.40 4.85
C ALA A 59 10.08 -0.09 5.10
N LEU A 60 10.19 -0.91 4.05
CA LEU A 60 10.50 -2.34 4.17
C LEU A 60 11.91 -2.59 4.72
N SER A 61 12.89 -1.79 4.28
CA SER A 61 14.25 -1.85 4.80
C SER A 61 14.30 -1.51 6.29
N TRP A 62 13.58 -0.45 6.68
CA TRP A 62 13.44 -0.09 8.09
C TRP A 62 12.72 -1.19 8.89
N LEU A 63 11.64 -1.75 8.34
CA LEU A 63 10.86 -2.81 8.99
C LEU A 63 11.73 -4.05 9.26
N LYS A 64 12.50 -4.48 8.26
CA LYS A 64 13.44 -5.61 8.37
C LYS A 64 14.51 -5.38 9.44
N ALA A 65 15.00 -4.15 9.56
CA ALA A 65 16.04 -3.79 10.53
C ALA A 65 15.50 -3.66 11.97
N ASN A 66 14.24 -3.22 12.14
CA ASN A 66 13.72 -2.80 13.45
C ASN A 66 12.68 -3.76 14.04
N ASN A 67 12.09 -4.67 13.25
CA ASN A 67 11.10 -5.63 13.74
C ASN A 67 11.61 -7.08 13.62
N PRO A 68 11.90 -7.77 14.74
CA PRO A 68 12.37 -9.16 14.74
C PRO A 68 11.46 -10.12 13.98
N LEU A 69 10.14 -9.89 13.98
CA LEU A 69 9.17 -10.74 13.28
C LEU A 69 9.25 -10.62 11.75
N TYR A 70 9.87 -9.56 11.25
CA TYR A 70 10.03 -9.27 9.82
C TYR A 70 11.49 -9.30 9.39
N ARG A 71 12.41 -9.82 10.22
CA ARG A 71 13.84 -9.87 9.92
C ARG A 71 14.14 -10.71 8.67
N ASP A 72 13.34 -11.74 8.42
CA ASP A 72 13.59 -12.72 7.36
C ASP A 72 12.76 -12.45 6.10
N ILE A 73 12.06 -11.31 6.01
CA ILE A 73 11.31 -10.98 4.80
C ILE A 73 12.23 -10.79 3.60
N THR A 74 11.78 -11.28 2.46
CA THR A 74 12.39 -11.03 1.16
C THR A 74 11.73 -9.80 0.53
N ILE A 75 12.55 -8.84 0.10
CA ILE A 75 12.06 -7.69 -0.64
C ILE A 75 11.98 -8.07 -2.12
N ASP A 76 10.76 -8.20 -2.64
CA ASP A 76 10.51 -8.52 -4.04
C ASP A 76 10.68 -7.26 -4.90
N LEU A 77 11.82 -7.17 -5.57
CA LEU A 77 12.14 -6.05 -6.45
C LEU A 77 11.31 -6.03 -7.74
N VAL A 78 10.78 -7.19 -8.17
CA VAL A 78 9.94 -7.31 -9.36
C VAL A 78 8.57 -6.72 -9.05
N ALA A 79 7.94 -7.16 -7.96
CA ALA A 79 6.69 -6.57 -7.47
C ALA A 79 6.85 -5.09 -7.14
N LEU A 80 8.00 -4.71 -6.55
CA LEU A 80 8.31 -3.31 -6.25
C LEU A 80 8.38 -2.43 -7.51
N ALA A 81 8.78 -2.98 -8.67
CA ALA A 81 8.85 -2.24 -9.93
C ALA A 81 7.46 -1.89 -10.51
N GLU A 82 6.40 -2.58 -10.09
CA GLU A 82 5.02 -2.23 -10.48
C GLU A 82 4.57 -0.90 -9.84
N TYR A 83 5.21 -0.47 -8.75
CA TYR A 83 4.87 0.77 -8.06
C TYR A 83 5.45 2.01 -8.76
N PRO A 84 4.71 3.13 -8.78
CA PRO A 84 5.16 4.36 -9.42
C PRO A 84 6.42 4.91 -8.76
N ALA A 85 7.33 5.44 -9.58
CA ALA A 85 8.53 6.13 -9.12
C ALA A 85 8.19 7.50 -8.49
N ASP A 86 9.13 8.07 -7.74
CA ASP A 86 8.92 9.33 -7.01
C ASP A 86 8.65 10.54 -7.93
N GLU A 87 8.88 10.40 -9.23
CA GLU A 87 8.79 11.44 -10.26
C GLU A 87 7.57 11.33 -11.20
N ASP A 88 6.89 10.17 -11.22
CA ASP A 88 5.69 9.97 -12.03
C ASP A 88 4.44 9.89 -11.14
N GLY A 89 3.98 11.05 -10.67
CA GLY A 89 2.62 11.23 -10.14
C GLY A 89 1.53 11.17 -11.22
N CYS A 90 1.82 10.60 -12.37
CA CYS A 90 0.90 10.40 -13.48
C CYS A 90 0.84 8.90 -13.79
N VAL A 91 -0.10 8.21 -13.15
CA VAL A 91 -0.71 7.04 -13.80
C VAL A 91 -1.76 7.63 -14.77
N PRO A 92 -1.78 7.23 -16.05
CA PRO A 92 -2.76 7.72 -17.03
C PRO A 92 -4.21 7.39 -16.64
#